data_AF-A0A8I1WZ16-F1
#
_entry.id   AF-A0A8I1WZ16-F1
#
_cell.length_a   1.000
_cell.length_b   1.000
_cell.length_c   1.000
_cell.angle_alpha   90.00
_cell.angle_beta   90.00
_cell.angle_gamma   90.00
#
_symmetry.space_group_name_H-M   'P 1'
#
loop_
_entity.id
_entity.type
_entity.pdbx_description
1 polymer ?
#
loop_
_entity_poly.entity_id
_entity_poly.type
_entity_poly.pdbx_seq_one_letter_code
_entity_poly.pdbx_strand_id
1 'polypeptide(L)' 'MKSYRKELWFETPERTGFVNITRDVDECVRESGIREGLCLVNAMHITASVFINDNESGLHQDFSAWLEKLAPYDLHGYA' A
#
# COMPACT_ATOMS: atom_id res chain seq x y z
N MET A 1 10.03 -24.37 -11.76
CA MET A 1 9.30 -23.13 -11.42
C MET A 1 10.20 -22.31 -10.52
N LYS A 2 10.50 -21.06 -10.86
CA LYS A 2 11.24 -20.15 -9.97
C LYS A 2 10.24 -19.41 -9.10
N SER A 3 10.57 -19.20 -7.83
CA SER A 3 9.83 -18.34 -6.92
C SER A 3 10.80 -17.39 -6.22
N TYR A 4 10.28 -16.24 -5.82
CA TYR A 4 11.01 -15.22 -5.08
C TYR A 4 10.08 -14.67 -4.01
N ARG A 5 10.64 -14.34 -2.84
CA ARG A 5 9.91 -13.76 -1.71
C ARG A 5 10.79 -12.75 -1.01
N LYS A 6 10.25 -11.55 -0.78
CA LYS A 6 10.85 -10.50 0.05
C LYS A 6 9.76 -9.88 0.91
N GLU A 7 10.11 -9.55 2.15
CA GLU A 7 9.25 -8.79 3.05
C GLU A 7 9.72 -7.35 3.05
N LEU A 8 8.78 -6.43 2.92
CA LEU A 8 9.02 -5.00 3.05
C LEU A 8 8.43 -4.56 4.39
N TRP A 9 9.25 -3.94 5.23
CA TRP A 9 8.90 -3.52 6.58
C TRP A 9 8.79 -1.99 6.62
N PHE A 10 7.72 -1.49 7.25
CA PHE A 10 7.41 -0.06 7.28
C PHE A 10 7.05 0.38 8.69
N GLU A 11 7.52 1.56 9.07
CA GLU A 11 7.09 2.27 10.27
C GLU A 11 6.60 3.65 9.82
N THR A 12 5.30 3.92 9.99
CA THR A 12 4.69 5.20 9.64
C THR A 12 4.57 6.07 10.89
N PRO A 13 4.94 7.36 10.83
CA PRO A 13 4.91 8.25 11.99
C PRO A 13 3.48 8.60 12.44
N GLU A 14 2.53 8.54 11.50
CA GLU A 14 1.12 8.86 11.70
C GLU A 14 0.26 7.59 11.68
N ARG A 15 -0.95 7.69 12.24
CA ARG A 15 -1.93 6.59 12.25
C ARG A 15 -2.35 6.16 10.84
N THR A 16 -2.49 7.11 9.93
CA THR A 16 -2.84 6.89 8.51
C THR A 16 -1.79 7.55 7.63
N GLY A 17 -1.47 6.90 6.51
CA GLY A 17 -0.48 7.42 5.57
C GLY A 17 -0.43 6.59 4.29
N PHE A 18 0.12 7.19 3.24
CA PHE A 18 0.34 6.55 1.95
C PHE A 18 1.84 6.44 1.71
N VAL A 19 2.33 5.22 1.47
CA VAL A 19 3.73 4.94 1.17
C VAL A 19 3.81 4.40 -0.25
N ASN A 20 4.52 5.11 -1.14
CA ASN A 20 4.76 4.63 -2.48
C ASN A 20 5.90 3.60 -2.48
N ILE A 21 5.54 2.33 -2.73
CA ILE A 21 6.46 1.19 -2.74
C ILE A 21 6.83 0.71 -4.15
N THR A 22 6.52 1.47 -5.20
CA THR A 22 6.74 1.03 -6.60
C THR A 22 8.21 0.71 -6.86
N ARG A 23 9.14 1.50 -6.29
CA ARG A 23 10.59 1.27 -6.44
C ARG A 23 11.05 0.01 -5.70
N ASP A 24 10.53 -0.23 -4.50
CA ASP A 24 10.85 -1.43 -3.72
C ASP A 24 10.36 -2.70 -4.43
N VAL A 25 9.17 -2.66 -5.03
CA VAL A 25 8.61 -3.76 -5.82
C VAL A 25 9.38 -3.97 -7.13
N ASP A 26 9.78 -2.90 -7.84
CA ASP A 26 10.62 -3.02 -9.05
C ASP A 26 11.98 -3.67 -8.73
N GLU A 27 12.59 -3.31 -7.61
CA GLU A 27 13.82 -3.95 -7.14
C GLU A 27 13.59 -5.44 -6.84
N CYS A 28 12.48 -5.81 -6.18
CA CYS A 28 12.11 -7.21 -5.95
C CYS A 28 11.98 -7.99 -7.28
N VAL A 29 11.32 -7.41 -8.29
CA VAL A 29 11.16 -8.04 -9.61
C VAL A 29 12.52 -8.21 -10.29
N ARG A 30 13.39 -7.20 -10.26
CA ARG A 30 14.75 -7.29 -10.82
C ARG A 30 15.59 -8.35 -10.12
N GLU A 31 15.60 -8.39 -8.78
CA GLU A 31 16.32 -9.36 -7.97
C GLU A 31 15.83 -10.81 -8.22
N SER A 32 14.54 -10.98 -8.50
CA SER A 32 13.96 -12.32 -8.74
C SER A 32 14.54 -13.03 -9.97
N GLY A 33 15.00 -12.27 -10.97
CA GLY A 33 15.43 -12.79 -12.28
C GLY A 33 14.33 -13.53 -13.05
N ILE A 34 13.05 -13.38 -12.66
CA ILE A 34 11.88 -13.90 -13.37
C ILE A 34 11.57 -12.94 -14.52
N ARG A 35 11.55 -13.45 -15.76
CA ARG A 35 11.28 -12.64 -16.95
C ARG A 35 9.79 -12.49 -17.25
N GLU A 36 9.03 -13.56 -17.02
CA GLU A 36 7.59 -13.63 -17.31
C GLU A 36 6.92 -14.38 -16.16
N GLY A 37 5.85 -13.83 -15.59
CA GLY A 37 5.17 -14.40 -14.43
C GLY A 37 4.18 -13.46 -13.77
N LEU A 38 3.84 -13.75 -12.51
CA LEU A 38 2.96 -12.95 -11.67
C LEU A 38 3.72 -12.43 -10.45
N CYS A 39 3.44 -11.20 -10.05
CA CYS A 39 3.94 -10.59 -8.82
C CYS A 39 2.75 -10.32 -7.88
N LEU A 40 2.71 -11.01 -6.73
CA LEU A 40 1.74 -10.74 -5.67
C LEU A 40 2.37 -9.81 -4.65
N VAL A 41 1.69 -8.69 -4.39
CA VAL A 41 2.06 -7.75 -3.32
C VAL A 41 0.85 -7.58 -2.42
N ASN A 42 0.98 -7.94 -1.15
CA ASN A 42 -0.10 -7.87 -0.17
C ASN A 42 0.39 -7.33 1.17
N ALA A 43 -0.49 -6.63 1.89
CA ALA A 43 -0.25 -6.34 3.29
C ALA A 43 -0.40 -7.62 4.12
N MET A 44 0.50 -7.84 5.07
CA MET A 44 0.38 -8.95 6.05
C MET A 44 -0.38 -8.53 7.32
N HIS A 45 -0.73 -7.25 7.45
CA HIS A 45 -1.51 -6.70 8.54
C HIS A 45 -2.94 -6.41 8.09
N ILE A 46 -3.92 -6.70 8.95
CA ILE A 46 -5.36 -6.53 8.67
C ILE A 46 -5.85 -5.07 8.70
N THR A 47 -5.01 -4.14 9.14
CA THR A 47 -5.29 -2.70 9.24
C THR A 47 -4.52 -1.88 8.20
N ALA A 48 -3.97 -2.53 7.17
CA ALA A 48 -3.23 -1.89 6.09
C ALA A 48 -3.71 -2.46 4.74
N SER A 49 -3.34 -1.79 3.65
CA SER A 49 -3.71 -2.21 2.29
C SER A 49 -2.57 -1.93 1.32
N VAL A 50 -2.48 -2.77 0.28
CA VAL A 50 -1.67 -2.51 -0.91
C VAL A 50 -2.64 -2.28 -2.05
N PHE A 51 -2.52 -1.14 -2.72
CA PHE A 51 -3.36 -0.76 -3.86
C PHE A 51 -2.54 0.04 -4.87
N ILE A 52 -3.08 0.21 -6.06
CA ILE A 52 -2.44 0.96 -7.15
C ILE A 52 -3.30 2.18 -7.47
N ASN A 53 -2.69 3.36 -7.43
CA ASN A 53 -3.25 4.61 -7.90
C ASN A 53 -2.13 5.62 -8.23
N ASP A 54 -2.50 6.80 -8.72
CA ASP A 54 -1.55 7.87 -8.98
C ASP A 54 -0.92 8.41 -7.69
N ASN A 55 0.36 8.77 -7.75
CA ASN A 55 1.13 9.27 -6.60
C ASN A 55 1.09 10.80 -6.57
N GLU A 56 -0.11 11.33 -6.38
CA GLU A 56 -0.41 12.76 -6.40
C GLU A 56 -0.91 13.19 -5.00
N SER A 57 -0.40 14.30 -4.48
CA SER A 57 -0.64 14.68 -3.08
C SER A 57 -2.06 15.16 -2.82
N GLY A 58 -2.71 15.80 -3.80
CA GLY A 58 -4.14 16.11 -3.75
C GLY A 58 -5.00 14.84 -3.69
N LEU A 59 -4.69 13.85 -4.53
CA LEU A 59 -5.39 12.58 -4.54
C LEU A 59 -5.21 11.81 -3.22
N HIS A 60 -4.04 11.90 -2.58
CA HIS A 60 -3.83 11.36 -1.24
C HIS A 60 -4.76 12.03 -0.20
N GLN A 61 -4.95 13.35 -0.28
CA GLN A 61 -5.88 14.08 0.59
C GLN A 61 -7.33 13.66 0.33
N ASP A 62 -7.70 13.53 -0.95
CA ASP A 62 -9.03 13.07 -1.37
C ASP A 62 -9.33 11.66 -0.86
N PHE A 63 -8.35 10.73 -0.94
CA PHE A 63 -8.50 9.38 -0.39
C PHE A 63 -8.66 9.38 1.12
N SER A 64 -7.86 10.17 1.85
CA SER A 64 -8.00 10.30 3.30
C SER A 64 -9.39 10.79 3.68
N ALA A 65 -9.88 11.85 3.02
CA ALA A 65 -11.21 12.40 3.28
C ALA A 65 -12.33 11.42 2.92
N TRP A 66 -12.18 10.71 1.79
CA TRP A 66 -13.16 9.73 1.34
C TRP A 66 -13.24 8.51 2.27
N LEU A 67 -12.10 7.99 2.72
CA LEU A 67 -12.05 6.88 3.67
C LEU A 67 -12.65 7.27 5.02
N GLU A 68 -12.32 8.45 5.55
CA GLU A 68 -12.90 8.95 6.80
C GLU A 68 -14.42 9.17 6.69
N LYS A 69 -14.92 9.53 5.51
CA LYS A 69 -16.37 9.63 5.26
C LYS A 69 -17.06 8.27 5.22
N LEU A 70 -16.42 7.24 4.66
CA LEU A 70 -17.01 5.91 4.49
C LEU A 70 -16.90 5.04 5.74
N ALA A 71 -15.77 5.11 6.42
CA ALA A 71 -15.48 4.38 7.64
C ALA A 71 -14.76 5.31 8.64
N PRO A 72 -15.50 6.26 9.26
CA PRO A 72 -14.94 7.17 10.23
C PRO A 72 -14.16 6.47 11.35
N TYR A 73 -13.05 7.08 11.74
CA TYR A 73 -12.27 6.64 12.88
C TYR A 73 -13.02 6.90 14.19
N ASP A 74 -13.64 8.07 14.30
CA ASP A 74 -14.39 8.48 15.49
C ASP A 74 -15.88 8.13 15.37
N LEU A 75 -16.49 7.71 16.48
CA LEU A 75 -17.92 7.38 16.55
C LEU A 75 -18.81 8.56 16.14
N HIS A 76 -18.39 9.79 16.44
CA HIS A 76 -19.11 11.00 16.07
C HIS A 76 -19.14 11.22 14.55
N GLY A 77 -18.24 10.60 13.78
CA GLY A 77 -18.24 10.70 12.32
C GLY A 77 -19.38 9.95 11.64
N TYR A 78 -20.10 9.09 12.37
CA TYR A 78 -21.29 8.37 11.86
C TYR A 78 -22.62 9.08 12.15
N ALA A 79 -22.59 10.18 12.89
CA ALA A 79 -23.79 10.92 13.32
C ALA A 79 -24.31 11.89 12.25
#